data_AF-A0AAW2J9Y3-F1
#
_entry.id   AF-A0AAW2J9Y3-F1
#
_cell.length_a   1.000
_cell.length_b   1.000
_cell.length_c   1.000
_cell.angle_alpha   90.00
_cell.angle_beta   90.00
_cell.angle_gamma   90.00
#
_symmetry.space_group_name_H-M   'P 1'
#
loop_
_entity.id
_entity.type
_entity.pdbx_description
1 polymer ?
#
loop_
_entity_poly.entity_id
_entity_poly.type
_entity_poly.pdbx_seq_one_letter_code
_entity_poly.pdbx_strand_id
1 'polypeptide(L)'
;MKAVVFLLIILCSSSTVLPQHVVETLPGLPDKLPNKLETGYIGVGENEEVQLFYFFFESESNPEEDPFILWMTGGPGCSGLSTILMEM
;
A
#
# COMPACT_ATOMS: atom_id res chain seq x y z
N MET A 1 0.09 38.08 -5.15
CA MET A 1 -1.30 37.60 -4.94
C MET A 1 -1.63 36.37 -5.78
N LYS A 2 -1.47 36.40 -7.13
CA LYS A 2 -1.78 35.26 -8.02
C LYS A 2 -0.99 33.96 -7.69
N ALA A 3 0.31 34.06 -7.42
CA ALA A 3 1.14 32.90 -7.06
C ALA A 3 0.76 32.24 -5.73
N VAL A 4 0.31 33.04 -4.75
CA VAL A 4 -0.14 32.54 -3.44
C VAL A 4 -1.45 31.77 -3.58
N VAL A 5 -2.37 32.29 -4.39
CA VAL A 5 -3.63 31.60 -4.71
C VAL A 5 -3.37 30.29 -5.45
N PHE A 6 -2.42 30.27 -6.40
CA PHE A 6 -2.05 29.05 -7.12
C PHE A 6 -1.42 27.99 -6.20
N LEU A 7 -0.54 28.40 -5.27
CA LEU A 7 0.05 27.52 -4.27
C LEU A 7 -1.01 26.92 -3.31
N LEU A 8 -1.97 27.75 -2.87
CA LEU A 8 -3.08 27.32 -2.01
C LEU A 8 -4.00 26.31 -2.71
N ILE A 9 -4.24 26.47 -4.02
CA ILE A 9 -5.05 25.52 -4.80
C ILE A 9 -4.33 24.16 -4.89
N ILE A 10 -3.01 24.14 -5.13
CA ILE A 10 -2.20 22.91 -5.20
C ILE A 10 -2.23 22.16 -3.87
N LEU A 11 -2.05 22.88 -2.75
CA LEU A 11 -2.14 22.29 -1.41
C LEU A 11 -3.52 21.72 -1.08
N CYS A 12 -4.60 22.38 -1.53
CA CYS A 12 -5.97 21.92 -1.30
C CYS A 12 -6.39 20.72 -2.16
N SER A 13 -5.65 20.45 -3.25
CA SER A 13 -5.92 19.34 -4.18
C SER A 13 -5.24 18.03 -3.74
N SER A 14 -4.41 18.09 -2.70
CA SER A 14 -3.64 16.94 -2.24
C SER A 14 -4.52 16.06 -1.37
N SER A 15 -5.10 15.02 -1.97
CA SER A 15 -5.76 13.96 -1.19
C SER A 15 -4.70 13.24 -0.36
N THR A 16 -4.76 13.41 0.97
CA THR A 16 -3.95 12.58 1.87
C THR A 16 -4.52 11.17 1.86
N VAL A 17 -3.83 10.23 1.23
CA VAL A 17 -4.16 8.81 1.34
C VAL A 17 -3.65 8.35 2.70
N LEU A 18 -4.57 8.06 3.61
CA LEU A 18 -4.22 7.48 4.91
C LEU A 18 -3.98 5.98 4.76
N PRO A 19 -3.09 5.40 5.60
CA PRO A 19 -2.98 3.97 5.73
C PRO A 19 -4.33 3.34 5.98
N GLN A 20 -4.68 2.28 5.26
CA GLN A 20 -6.01 1.67 5.43
C GLN A 20 -6.05 0.83 6.70
N HIS A 21 -5.12 -0.11 6.86
CA HIS A 21 -4.96 -0.89 8.09
C HIS A 21 -3.51 -1.32 8.31
N VAL A 22 -2.85 -0.78 9.34
CA VAL A 22 -1.51 -1.21 9.75
C VAL A 22 -1.61 -2.44 10.64
N VAL A 23 -0.87 -3.49 10.28
CA VAL A 23 -0.83 -4.76 11.02
C VAL A 23 0.32 -4.70 12.02
N GLU A 24 0.00 -4.61 13.31
CA GLU A 24 1.00 -4.56 14.39
C GLU A 24 1.52 -5.96 14.78
N THR A 25 0.62 -6.95 14.79
CA THR A 25 0.87 -8.31 15.26
C THR A 25 0.26 -9.33 14.31
N LEU A 26 0.94 -10.46 14.08
CA LEU A 26 0.41 -11.61 13.36
C LEU A 26 0.49 -12.87 14.22
N PRO A 27 -0.56 -13.71 14.28
CA PRO A 27 -0.50 -14.98 15.00
C PRO A 27 0.64 -15.85 14.50
N GLY A 28 1.47 -16.35 15.41
CA GLY A 28 2.62 -17.21 15.08
C GLY A 28 3.91 -16.44 14.75
N LEU A 29 3.90 -15.10 14.78
CA LEU A 29 5.08 -14.25 14.70
C LEU A 29 5.30 -13.49 16.03
N PRO A 30 6.49 -12.89 16.23
CA PRO A 30 6.76 -12.04 17.41
C PRO A 30 5.74 -10.91 17.57
N ASP A 31 5.57 -10.42 18.80
CA ASP A 31 4.61 -9.36 19.16
C ASP A 31 4.83 -8.03 18.43
N LYS A 32 6.00 -7.84 17.81
CA LYS A 32 6.27 -6.71 16.93
C LYS A 32 6.82 -7.23 15.62
N LEU A 33 6.15 -6.91 14.51
CA LEU A 33 6.66 -7.23 13.18
C LEU A 33 7.96 -6.45 12.89
N PRO A 34 8.91 -7.05 12.16
CA PRO A 34 10.18 -6.41 11.85
C PRO A 34 9.99 -5.12 11.05
N ASN A 35 9.02 -5.11 10.14
CA ASN A 35 8.72 -3.97 9.26
C ASN A 35 7.24 -3.64 9.32
N LYS A 36 6.90 -2.41 8.92
CA LYS A 36 5.52 -1.97 8.79
C LYS A 36 4.84 -2.76 7.68
N LEU A 37 3.84 -3.55 8.08
CA LEU A 37 2.91 -4.21 7.17
C LEU A 37 1.60 -3.43 7.16
N GLU A 38 1.15 -3.06 5.97
CA GLU A 38 -0.16 -2.47 5.74
C GLU A 38 -1.00 -3.37 4.83
N THR A 39 -2.29 -3.46 5.12
CA THR A 39 -3.26 -4.18 4.29
C THR A 39 -4.48 -3.31 4.03
N GLY A 40 -5.17 -3.60 2.93
CA GLY A 40 -6.36 -2.85 2.57
C GLY A 40 -7.00 -3.33 1.28
N TYR A 41 -8.01 -2.58 0.83
CA TYR A 41 -8.74 -2.77 -0.41
C TYR A 41 -8.68 -1.52 -1.26
N ILE A 42 -8.27 -1.68 -2.52
CA ILE A 42 -8.25 -0.62 -3.52
C ILE A 42 -9.36 -0.87 -4.53
N GLY A 43 -10.25 0.09 -4.67
CA GLY A 43 -11.29 0.09 -5.69
C GLY A 43 -10.72 0.31 -7.09
N VAL A 44 -11.14 -0.53 -8.04
CA VAL A 44 -10.80 -0.43 -9.46
C VAL A 44 -12.05 -0.57 -10.33
N GLY A 45 -12.01 0.01 -11.54
CA GLY A 45 -13.16 0.12 -12.43
C GLY A 45 -13.85 1.48 -12.36
N GLU A 46 -14.83 1.73 -13.24
CA GLU A 46 -15.47 3.05 -13.38
C GLU A 46 -16.13 3.56 -12.08
N ASN A 47 -16.64 2.65 -11.26
CA ASN A 47 -17.33 2.96 -10.00
C ASN A 47 -16.70 2.24 -8.79
N GLU A 48 -15.41 1.90 -8.86
CA GLU A 48 -14.72 1.14 -7.80
C GLU A 48 -15.41 -0.19 -7.44
N GLU A 49 -16.12 -0.77 -8.41
CA GLU A 49 -16.97 -1.96 -8.23
C GLU A 49 -16.17 -3.24 -7.95
N VAL A 50 -14.90 -3.27 -8.35
CA VAL A 50 -13.96 -4.34 -8.02
C VAL A 50 -13.04 -3.84 -6.92
N GLN A 51 -12.92 -4.62 -5.84
CA GLN A 51 -12.07 -4.29 -4.70
C GLN A 51 -10.88 -5.26 -4.66
N LEU A 52 -9.68 -4.75 -4.92
CA LEU A 52 -8.44 -5.52 -4.89
C LEU A 52 -7.82 -5.46 -3.49
N PHE A 53 -7.66 -6.61 -2.86
CA PHE A 53 -6.92 -6.71 -1.61
C PHE A 53 -5.41 -6.62 -1.85
N TYR A 54 -4.68 -5.90 -0.99
CA TYR A 54 -3.23 -5.79 -1.07
C TYR A 54 -2.52 -6.05 0.27
N PHE A 55 -1.24 -6.42 0.16
CA PHE A 55 -0.26 -6.38 1.24
C PHE A 55 0.85 -5.42 0.82
N PHE A 56 1.16 -4.45 1.68
CA PHE A 56 2.27 -3.52 1.49
C PHE A 56 3.28 -3.72 2.61
N PHE A 57 4.53 -3.98 2.24
CA PHE A 57 5.65 -4.10 3.15
C PHE A 57 6.56 -2.90 2.93
N GLU A 58 6.75 -2.10 3.97
CA GLU A 58 7.72 -1.01 3.95
C GLU A 58 9.15 -1.57 3.89
N SER A 59 10.05 -0.89 3.17
CA SER A 59 11.45 -1.31 3.07
C SER A 59 12.12 -1.36 4.45
N GLU A 60 13.03 -2.31 4.66
CA GLU A 60 13.82 -2.40 5.90
C GLU A 60 15.00 -1.41 5.93
N SER A 61 15.39 -0.88 4.75
CA SER A 61 16.59 -0.05 4.58
C SER A 61 16.26 1.45 4.68
N ASN A 62 15.96 2.10 3.56
CA ASN A 62 15.58 3.51 3.52
C ASN A 62 14.23 3.67 2.81
N PRO A 63 13.10 3.54 3.53
CA PRO A 63 11.76 3.61 2.95
C PRO A 63 11.46 4.85 2.11
N GLU A 64 12.12 5.98 2.40
CA GLU A 64 11.90 7.24 1.69
C GLU A 64 12.66 7.32 0.35
N GLU A 65 13.74 6.56 0.20
CA GLU A 65 14.60 6.57 -1.01
C GLU A 65 14.52 5.27 -1.83
N ASP A 66 14.13 4.17 -1.19
CA ASP A 66 14.06 2.86 -1.82
C ASP A 66 12.91 2.81 -2.87
N PRO A 67 13.08 2.04 -3.95
CA PRO A 67 12.10 2.00 -5.03
C PRO A 67 10.81 1.29 -4.59
N PHE A 68 9.69 1.74 -5.14
CA PHE A 68 8.41 1.04 -5.01
C PHE A 68 8.37 -0.17 -5.98
N ILE A 69 8.06 -1.35 -5.44
CA ILE A 69 7.91 -2.57 -6.21
C ILE A 69 6.46 -3.03 -6.16
N LEU A 70 5.80 -3.07 -7.32
CA LEU A 70 4.51 -3.73 -7.48
C LEU A 70 4.74 -5.17 -7.92
N TRP A 71 4.23 -6.11 -7.14
CA TRP A 71 4.26 -7.53 -7.48
C TRP A 71 2.84 -8.06 -7.75
N MET A 72 2.70 -8.87 -8.79
CA MET A 72 1.45 -9.55 -9.13
C MET A 72 1.74 -10.99 -9.52
N THR A 73 1.03 -11.93 -8.90
CA THR A 73 1.08 -13.34 -9.26
C THR A 73 0.44 -13.58 -10.62
N GLY A 74 1.08 -14.42 -11.44
CA GLY A 74 0.54 -14.85 -12.72
C GLY A 74 -0.56 -15.90 -12.59
N GLY A 75 -0.93 -16.50 -13.73
CA GLY A 75 -2.08 -17.40 -13.83
C GLY A 75 -3.42 -16.65 -13.63
N PRO A 76 -4.54 -17.15 -14.14
CA PRO A 76 -5.83 -16.55 -13.83
C PRO A 76 -6.26 -16.95 -12.41
N GLY A 77 -6.46 -15.97 -11.54
CA GLY A 77 -7.10 -16.16 -10.22
C GLY A 77 -6.19 -16.67 -9.10
N CYS A 78 -4.89 -16.81 -9.33
CA CYS A 78 -3.95 -17.10 -8.24
C CYS A 78 -3.87 -15.89 -7.28
N SER A 79 -3.81 -16.18 -5.97
CA SER A 79 -3.74 -15.14 -4.94
C SER A 79 -2.32 -14.60 -4.80
N GLY A 80 -2.16 -13.28 -4.72
CA GLY A 80 -0.88 -12.63 -4.40
C GLY A 80 -0.25 -13.08 -3.08
N LEU A 81 -1.04 -13.68 -2.17
CA LEU A 81 -0.54 -14.27 -0.93
C LEU A 81 0.44 -15.42 -1.18
N SER A 82 0.36 -16.12 -2.32
CA SER A 82 1.31 -17.21 -2.61
C SER A 82 2.74 -16.70 -2.75
N THR A 83 2.95 -15.52 -3.31
CA THR A 83 4.29 -14.92 -3.40
C THR A 83 4.87 -14.67 -2.01
N ILE A 84 4.06 -14.13 -1.10
CA ILE A 84 4.51 -13.81 0.28
C ILE A 84 4.88 -15.09 1.04
N LEU A 85 4.13 -16.18 0.88
CA LEU A 85 4.32 -17.39 1.68
C LEU A 85 5.27 -18.42 1.05
N MET A 86 5.50 -18.35 -0.27
CA MET A 86 6.21 -19.41 -1.00
C MET A 86 7.42 -18.91 -1.80
N GLU A 87 7.44 -17.66 -2.25
CA GLU A 87 8.46 -17.16 -3.19
C GLU A 87 9.42 -16.14 -2.57
N MET A 88 8.94 -15.32 -1.64
CA MET A 88 9.70 -14.29 -0.92
C MET A 88 10.37 -14.83 0.35
#